data_AF-A0A933ZKG9-F1
#
_entry.id   AF-A0A933ZKG9-F1
#
_cell.length_a   1.000
_cell.length_b   1.000
_cell.length_c   1.000
_cell.angle_alpha   90.00
_cell.angle_beta   90.00
_cell.angle_gamma   90.00
#
_symmetry.space_group_name_H-M   'P 1'
#
loop_
_entity.id
_entity.type
_entity.pdbx_description
1 polymer ?
#
loop_
_entity_poly.entity_id
_entity_poly.type
_entity_poly.pdbx_seq_one_letter_code
_entity_poly.pdbx_strand_id
1 'polypeptide(L)'
;MRREILSVRGALALVTATSLLSIHCSRNQPRIALKDTEGRTFTLTCSQPDKCEITSSQVPTPSSTAPDGARPGFVLHQASRLYAVCDVWLQGTGSSSTNPGDCRALVCTTDADCPPAQGMSHGSCTNQLCIEPTGAIASEDAVLLCLSGTGPPSASNTKQVERFALGSNCGTPCRVPVVCRQP
;
A
#
# COMPACT_ATOMS: atom_id res chain seq x y z
N MET A 1 55.05 -1.33 -42.75
CA MET A 1 54.21 -0.32 -42.08
C MET A 1 53.05 -1.05 -41.40
N ARG A 2 53.13 -1.27 -40.08
CA ARG A 2 52.09 -1.92 -39.26
C ARG A 2 51.13 -0.83 -38.75
N ARG A 3 49.82 -1.02 -38.93
CA ARG A 3 48.78 -0.23 -38.27
C ARG A 3 48.15 -1.10 -37.18
N GLU A 4 48.29 -0.69 -35.92
CA GLU A 4 47.53 -1.23 -34.80
C GLU A 4 46.19 -0.50 -34.71
N ILE A 5 45.10 -1.26 -34.65
CA ILE A 5 43.73 -0.77 -34.46
C ILE A 5 43.36 -1.10 -33.02
N LEU A 6 43.36 -0.09 -32.14
CA LEU A 6 42.82 -0.20 -30.79
C LEU A 6 41.28 -0.17 -30.86
N SER A 7 40.65 -1.28 -30.48
CA SER A 7 39.20 -1.41 -30.31
C SER A 7 38.85 -1.17 -28.84
N VAL A 8 38.22 -0.03 -28.55
CA VAL A 8 37.72 0.31 -27.21
C VAL A 8 36.30 -0.22 -27.07
N ARG A 9 36.14 -1.31 -26.32
CA ARG A 9 34.82 -1.83 -25.90
C ARG A 9 34.35 -1.06 -24.67
N GLY A 10 33.48 -0.07 -24.87
CA GLY A 10 32.75 0.57 -23.79
C GLY A 10 31.58 -0.31 -23.34
N ALA A 11 31.69 -0.92 -22.16
CA ALA A 11 30.60 -1.63 -21.52
C ALA A 11 29.72 -0.63 -20.76
N LEU A 12 28.52 -0.38 -21.26
CA LEU A 12 27.48 0.38 -20.56
C LEU A 12 26.85 -0.54 -19.50
N ALA A 13 27.14 -0.30 -18.23
CA ALA A 13 26.48 -0.99 -17.12
C ALA A 13 25.12 -0.31 -16.85
N LEU A 14 24.02 -0.97 -17.21
CA LEU A 14 22.67 -0.58 -16.79
C LEU A 14 22.52 -0.92 -15.30
N VAL A 15 22.54 0.10 -14.44
CA VAL A 15 22.15 -0.04 -13.03
C VAL A 15 20.62 0.03 -12.98
N THR A 16 19.97 -1.13 -12.87
CA THR A 16 18.54 -1.19 -12.56
C THR A 16 18.36 -0.88 -11.08
N ALA A 17 17.92 0.33 -10.76
CA ALA A 17 17.55 0.71 -9.40
C ALA A 17 16.24 0.00 -9.01
N THR A 18 16.37 -1.08 -8.24
CA THR A 18 15.26 -1.72 -7.53
C THR A 18 14.87 -0.83 -6.35
N SER A 19 13.90 0.06 -6.57
CA SER A 19 13.31 0.88 -5.51
C SER A 19 12.44 0.03 -4.59
N LEU A 20 13.03 -0.47 -3.51
CA LEU A 20 12.29 -0.99 -2.36
C LEU A 20 11.76 0.24 -1.58
N LEU A 21 10.44 0.42 -1.56
CA LEU A 21 9.78 1.48 -0.82
C LEU A 21 9.84 1.16 0.69
N SER A 22 10.66 1.94 1.40
CA SER A 22 10.94 1.79 2.82
C SER A 22 10.16 2.83 3.65
N ILE A 23 9.18 2.39 4.43
CA ILE A 23 8.41 3.21 5.37
C ILE A 23 9.32 3.52 6.56
N HIS A 24 9.63 4.78 6.89
CA HIS A 24 10.65 5.10 7.92
C HIS A 24 10.02 5.51 9.27
N CYS A 25 9.75 4.57 10.17
CA CYS A 25 9.29 4.96 11.52
C CYS A 25 10.41 5.60 12.34
N SER A 26 10.11 6.72 13.00
CA SER A 26 11.02 7.38 13.94
C SER A 26 11.17 6.56 15.23
N ARG A 27 12.38 6.49 15.80
CA ARG A 27 12.66 5.83 17.10
C ARG A 27 11.75 6.31 18.24
N ASN A 28 11.22 7.52 18.12
CA ASN A 28 10.40 8.15 19.16
C ASN A 28 8.92 7.74 19.11
N GLN A 29 8.47 7.05 18.06
CA GLN A 29 7.12 6.48 17.95
C GLN A 29 7.21 5.02 17.50
N PRO A 30 7.58 4.10 18.43
CA PRO A 30 7.73 2.70 18.08
C PRO A 30 6.39 2.02 17.78
N ARG A 31 5.27 2.65 18.13
CA ARG A 31 3.92 2.11 17.94
C ARG A 31 2.96 3.19 17.45
N ILE A 32 2.25 2.89 16.38
CA ILE A 32 1.21 3.74 15.79
C ILE A 32 -0.10 2.95 15.78
N ALA A 33 -1.15 3.53 16.36
CA ALA A 33 -2.50 2.97 16.25
C ALA A 33 -3.10 3.38 14.91
N LEU A 34 -3.46 2.40 14.10
CA LEU A 34 -4.03 2.63 12.77
C LEU A 34 -5.50 2.24 12.77
N LYS A 35 -6.28 2.91 11.92
CA LYS A 35 -7.67 2.56 11.63
C LYS A 35 -7.89 2.60 10.13
N ASP A 36 -8.64 1.66 9.58
CA ASP A 36 -9.00 1.70 8.16
C ASP A 36 -10.42 2.25 7.92
N THR A 37 -10.78 2.40 6.64
CA THR A 37 -12.11 2.88 6.20
C THR A 37 -13.27 1.96 6.57
N GLU A 38 -13.01 0.73 7.03
CA GLU A 38 -14.03 -0.20 7.56
C GLU A 38 -14.09 -0.19 9.09
N GLY A 39 -13.28 0.67 9.72
CA GLY A 39 -13.20 0.79 11.17
C GLY A 39 -12.37 -0.30 11.85
N ARG A 40 -11.66 -1.12 11.08
CA ARG A 40 -10.71 -2.10 11.62
C ARG A 40 -9.54 -1.38 12.27
N THR A 41 -9.07 -1.89 13.40
CA THR A 41 -7.97 -1.30 14.15
C THR A 41 -6.74 -2.19 14.09
N PHE A 42 -5.58 -1.53 13.97
CA PHE A 42 -4.29 -2.19 13.86
C PHE A 42 -3.26 -1.46 14.72
N THR A 43 -2.20 -2.17 15.08
CA THR A 43 -1.00 -1.58 15.69
C THR A 43 0.18 -1.82 14.77
N LEU A 44 0.76 -0.74 14.25
CA LEU A 44 2.03 -0.77 13.53
C LEU A 44 3.16 -0.60 14.53
N THR A 45 4.06 -1.58 14.62
CA THR A 45 5.25 -1.53 15.47
C THR A 45 6.50 -1.57 14.61
N CYS A 46 7.37 -0.58 14.74
CA CYS A 46 8.56 -0.47 13.91
C CYS A 46 9.81 -0.65 14.76
N SER A 47 10.53 -1.75 14.53
CA SER A 47 11.78 -2.07 15.25
C SER A 47 13.00 -1.38 14.63
N GLN A 48 12.93 -1.14 13.33
CA GLN A 48 13.89 -0.39 12.52
C GLN A 48 13.05 0.41 11.52
N PRO A 49 13.61 1.44 10.84
CA PRO A 49 12.88 2.19 9.81
C PRO A 49 12.16 1.21 8.87
N ASP A 50 12.91 0.30 8.25
CA ASP A 50 12.35 -0.57 7.22
C ASP A 50 11.75 -1.89 7.76
N LYS A 51 11.60 -2.02 9.09
CA LYS A 51 11.10 -3.24 9.72
C LYS A 51 9.93 -2.93 10.62
N CYS A 52 8.79 -2.77 9.96
CA CYS A 52 7.49 -2.57 10.57
C CYS A 52 6.70 -3.88 10.58
N GLU A 53 6.06 -4.17 11.69
CA GLU A 53 5.13 -5.27 11.86
C GLU A 53 3.75 -4.70 12.17
N ILE A 54 2.73 -5.17 11.46
CA ILE A 54 1.34 -4.80 11.71
C ILE A 54 0.62 -5.94 12.41
N THR A 55 -0.08 -5.62 13.49
CA THR A 55 -0.84 -6.60 14.30
C THR A 55 -2.28 -6.13 14.47
N SER A 56 -3.21 -7.08 14.58
CA SER A 56 -4.63 -6.82 14.86
C SER A 56 -5.24 -8.02 15.59
N SER A 57 -6.34 -7.81 16.30
CA SER A 57 -7.16 -8.89 16.87
C SER A 57 -8.08 -9.55 15.85
N GLN A 58 -8.21 -8.97 14.66
CA GLN A 58 -9.05 -9.48 13.58
C GLN A 58 -8.34 -10.57 12.78
N VAL A 59 -9.11 -11.42 12.11
CA VAL A 59 -8.57 -12.49 11.25
C VAL A 59 -8.49 -11.96 9.82
N PRO A 60 -7.30 -12.00 9.17
CA PRO A 60 -7.19 -11.59 7.77
C PRO A 60 -7.94 -12.56 6.85
N THR A 61 -8.61 -12.01 5.84
CA THR A 61 -9.40 -12.78 4.86
C THR A 61 -9.03 -12.40 3.41
N PRO A 62 -7.84 -12.79 2.93
CA PRO A 62 -7.45 -12.51 1.54
C PRO A 62 -8.43 -13.18 0.57
N SER A 63 -8.87 -12.48 -0.48
CA SER A 63 -9.86 -13.01 -1.43
C SER A 63 -9.31 -14.03 -2.42
N SER A 64 -7.99 -14.03 -2.63
CA SER A 64 -7.30 -14.98 -3.51
C SER A 64 -7.14 -16.36 -2.88
N THR A 65 -6.95 -17.40 -3.71
CA THR A 65 -6.67 -18.76 -3.23
C THR A 65 -5.31 -18.80 -2.50
N ALA A 66 -5.27 -19.44 -1.33
CA ALA A 66 -4.06 -19.62 -0.55
C ALA A 66 -3.02 -20.46 -1.32
N PRO A 67 -1.78 -19.97 -1.50
CA PRO A 67 -0.67 -20.81 -1.92
C PRO A 67 -0.34 -21.89 -0.89
N ASP A 68 0.28 -22.99 -1.32
CA ASP A 68 0.67 -24.09 -0.43
C ASP A 68 1.59 -23.59 0.70
N GLY A 69 1.17 -23.89 1.94
CA GLY A 69 1.90 -23.52 3.16
C GLY A 69 1.85 -22.03 3.52
N ALA A 70 1.06 -21.22 2.81
CA ALA A 70 0.88 -19.82 3.16
C ALA A 70 -0.06 -19.65 4.36
N ARG A 71 0.14 -18.56 5.11
CA ARG A 71 -0.73 -18.16 6.22
C ARG A 71 -1.34 -16.79 5.95
N PRO A 72 -2.59 -16.52 6.37
CA PRO A 72 -3.17 -15.19 6.18
C PRO A 72 -2.46 -14.18 7.09
N GLY A 73 -2.31 -12.95 6.63
CA GLY A 73 -1.70 -11.86 7.38
C GLY A 73 -2.17 -10.50 6.91
N PHE A 74 -1.88 -9.48 7.71
CA PHE A 74 -2.04 -8.08 7.32
C PHE A 74 -0.69 -7.52 6.89
N VAL A 75 -0.69 -6.65 5.88
CA VAL A 75 0.47 -5.84 5.51
C VAL A 75 0.06 -4.39 5.36
N LEU A 76 0.97 -3.48 5.70
CA LEU A 76 0.86 -2.08 5.36
C LEU A 76 1.31 -1.91 3.90
N HIS A 77 0.46 -1.31 3.08
CA HIS A 77 0.68 -1.11 1.65
C HIS A 77 0.58 0.37 1.32
N GLN A 78 1.51 0.86 0.49
CA GLN A 78 1.44 2.20 -0.08
C GLN A 78 0.91 2.09 -1.51
N ALA A 79 -0.36 2.40 -1.69
CA ALA A 79 -1.05 2.38 -2.98
C ALA A 79 -0.88 3.73 -3.68
N SER A 80 0.26 3.96 -4.33
CA SER A 80 0.61 5.25 -4.94
C SER A 80 0.54 6.42 -3.94
N ARG A 81 -0.61 7.09 -3.80
CA ARG A 81 -0.81 8.21 -2.88
C ARG A 81 -1.41 7.81 -1.54
N LEU A 82 -2.15 6.71 -1.42
CA LEU A 82 -2.81 6.32 -0.17
C LEU A 82 -2.03 5.24 0.59
N TYR A 83 -2.06 5.29 1.91
CA TYR A 83 -1.70 4.15 2.74
C TYR A 83 -2.93 3.27 2.99
N ALA A 84 -2.73 1.95 2.95
CA ALA A 84 -3.78 0.97 3.15
C ALA A 84 -3.28 -0.23 3.96
N VAL A 85 -4.20 -0.94 4.60
CA VAL A 85 -3.95 -2.27 5.15
C VAL A 85 -4.57 -3.30 4.23
N CYS A 86 -3.78 -4.29 3.83
CA CYS A 86 -4.22 -5.35 2.93
C CYS A 86 -4.22 -6.70 3.64
N ASP A 87 -5.25 -7.49 3.35
CA ASP A 87 -5.31 -8.90 3.66
C ASP A 87 -4.48 -9.68 2.61
N VAL A 88 -3.41 -10.36 3.02
CA VAL A 88 -2.52 -11.10 2.11
C VAL A 88 -2.20 -12.51 2.59
N TRP A 89 -1.68 -13.34 1.69
CA TRP A 89 -1.06 -14.61 2.04
C TRP A 89 0.43 -14.40 2.28
N LEU A 90 0.93 -14.76 3.46
CA LEU A 90 2.34 -14.71 3.82
C LEU A 90 3.00 -16.07 3.55
N GLN A 91 4.13 -16.08 2.83
CA GLN A 91 4.90 -17.28 2.54
C GLN A 91 6.39 -17.05 2.89
N GLY A 92 6.93 -17.89 3.77
CA GLY A 92 8.29 -17.71 4.28
C GLY A 92 8.47 -16.38 5.01
N THR A 93 9.45 -15.58 4.59
CA THR A 93 9.73 -14.24 5.13
C THR A 93 9.10 -13.10 4.32
N GLY A 94 8.29 -13.42 3.30
CA GLY A 94 7.69 -12.44 2.40
C GLY A 94 6.16 -12.48 2.38
N SER A 95 5.56 -11.46 1.79
CA SER A 95 4.13 -11.40 1.46
C SER A 95 3.90 -11.75 0.00
N SER A 96 2.73 -12.33 -0.31
CA SER A 96 2.22 -12.40 -1.68
C SER A 96 1.98 -10.99 -2.24
N SER A 97 1.79 -10.89 -3.56
CA SER A 97 1.33 -9.65 -4.19
C SER A 97 0.04 -9.16 -3.52
N THR A 98 -0.05 -7.85 -3.31
CA THR A 98 -1.28 -7.21 -2.82
C THR A 98 -2.29 -7.12 -3.97
N ASN A 99 -3.53 -7.51 -3.70
CA ASN A 99 -4.66 -7.21 -4.58
C ASN A 99 -5.35 -5.96 -4.01
N PRO A 100 -5.53 -4.87 -4.78
CA PRO A 100 -6.22 -3.68 -4.30
C PRO A 100 -7.63 -3.95 -3.72
N GLY A 101 -8.29 -5.02 -4.15
CA GLY A 101 -9.59 -5.46 -3.62
C GLY A 101 -9.52 -5.94 -2.16
N ASP A 102 -8.36 -6.43 -1.74
CA ASP A 102 -8.07 -6.91 -0.39
C ASP A 102 -7.56 -5.81 0.54
N CYS A 103 -7.49 -4.57 0.05
CA CYS A 103 -6.91 -3.44 0.76
C CYS A 103 -7.98 -2.45 1.21
N ARG A 104 -7.78 -1.80 2.36
CA ARG A 104 -8.61 -0.69 2.86
C ARG A 104 -7.73 0.48 3.25
N ALA A 105 -8.08 1.67 2.77
CA ALA A 105 -7.31 2.87 3.04
C ALA A 105 -7.30 3.16 4.56
N LEU A 106 -6.19 3.73 5.03
CA LEU A 106 -6.07 4.19 6.40
C LEU A 106 -6.75 5.54 6.59
N VAL A 107 -7.52 5.64 7.67
CA VAL A 107 -8.14 6.88 8.12
C VAL A 107 -7.38 7.47 9.29
N CYS A 108 -7.43 8.79 9.42
CA CYS A 108 -6.69 9.54 10.43
C CYS A 108 -7.50 10.72 10.96
N THR A 109 -7.15 11.16 12.16
CA THR A 109 -7.59 12.43 12.74
C THR A 109 -6.46 13.46 12.71
N THR A 110 -5.22 13.00 12.87
CA THR A 110 -4.00 13.83 12.87
C THR A 110 -2.87 13.17 12.09
N ASP A 111 -1.85 13.94 11.73
CA ASP A 111 -0.64 13.45 11.05
C ASP A 111 0.10 12.34 11.82
N ALA A 112 -0.04 12.32 13.15
CA ALA A 112 0.58 11.30 14.02
C ALA A 112 -0.11 9.92 13.92
N ASP A 113 -1.33 9.86 13.37
CA ASP A 113 -2.04 8.59 13.14
C ASP A 113 -1.56 7.89 11.87
N CYS A 114 -0.79 8.58 11.03
CA CYS A 114 -0.36 8.09 9.73
C CYS A 114 1.09 7.60 9.74
N PRO A 115 1.39 6.51 9.00
CA PRO A 115 2.77 6.12 8.77
C PRO A 115 3.55 7.26 8.09
N PRO A 116 4.80 7.52 8.51
CA PRO A 116 5.64 8.49 7.85
C PRO A 116 6.06 8.00 6.47
N ALA A 117 5.94 8.89 5.50
CA ALA A 117 6.51 8.75 4.17
C ALA A 117 8.04 8.60 4.19
N GLN A 118 8.60 8.08 3.10
CA GLN A 118 10.05 7.94 2.98
C GLN A 118 10.74 9.32 3.12
N GLY A 119 11.65 9.43 4.09
CA GLY A 119 12.37 10.68 4.36
C GLY A 119 11.59 11.72 5.17
N MET A 120 10.35 11.41 5.60
CA MET A 120 9.57 12.27 6.49
C MET A 120 9.67 11.80 7.95
N SER A 121 9.58 12.74 8.90
CA SER A 121 9.56 12.43 10.33
C SER A 121 8.15 12.12 10.87
N HIS A 122 7.12 12.53 10.14
CA HIS A 122 5.71 12.37 10.47
C HIS A 122 4.93 11.94 9.23
N GLY A 123 3.79 11.26 9.43
CA GLY A 123 2.83 11.00 8.37
C GLY A 123 2.08 12.26 7.94
N SER A 124 1.17 12.11 6.98
CA SER A 124 0.33 13.20 6.49
C SER A 124 -1.13 12.77 6.48
N CYS A 125 -1.95 13.45 7.26
CA CYS A 125 -3.38 13.28 7.31
C CYS A 125 -4.06 14.36 6.47
N THR A 126 -4.76 13.98 5.41
CA THR A 126 -5.48 14.92 4.54
C THR A 126 -6.86 14.38 4.24
N ASN A 127 -7.89 15.19 4.50
CA ASN A 127 -9.29 14.77 4.35
C ASN A 127 -9.57 13.44 5.07
N GLN A 128 -9.05 13.30 6.30
CA GLN A 128 -9.18 12.10 7.14
C GLN A 128 -8.57 10.82 6.55
N LEU A 129 -7.69 10.92 5.55
CA LEU A 129 -6.97 9.80 4.96
C LEU A 129 -5.46 9.96 5.13
N CYS A 130 -4.77 8.86 5.36
CA CYS A 130 -3.31 8.84 5.36
C CYS A 130 -2.78 8.84 3.93
N ILE A 131 -2.05 9.89 3.57
CA ILE A 131 -1.52 10.08 2.22
C ILE A 131 0.01 10.19 2.20
N GLU A 132 0.59 9.78 1.09
CA GLU A 132 1.92 10.17 0.61
C GLU A 132 1.75 11.48 -0.19
N PRO A 133 2.19 12.65 0.32
CA PRO A 133 1.95 13.94 -0.33
C PRO A 133 2.53 14.06 -1.74
N THR A 134 3.61 13.33 -2.02
CA THR A 134 4.31 13.37 -3.32
C THR A 134 3.69 12.45 -4.37
N GLY A 135 2.80 11.53 -3.95
CA GLY A 135 2.15 10.56 -4.82
C GLY A 135 1.09 11.19 -5.73
N ALA A 136 1.07 10.76 -6.99
CA ALA A 136 -0.05 11.05 -7.89
C ALA A 136 -1.21 10.08 -7.63
N ILE A 137 -2.45 10.51 -7.88
CA ILE A 137 -3.61 9.61 -7.82
C ILE A 137 -3.53 8.62 -8.98
N ALA A 138 -3.51 7.33 -8.66
CA ALA A 138 -3.53 6.20 -9.58
C ALA A 138 -4.87 5.44 -9.49
N SER A 139 -5.05 4.45 -10.37
CA SER A 139 -6.24 3.58 -10.35
C SER A 139 -6.39 2.84 -9.03
N GLU A 140 -5.27 2.48 -8.39
CA GLU A 140 -5.27 1.82 -7.09
C GLU A 140 -5.87 2.71 -5.99
N ASP A 141 -5.51 3.99 -5.96
CA ASP A 141 -6.13 4.96 -5.05
C ASP A 141 -7.64 5.04 -5.26
N ALA A 142 -8.07 5.09 -6.53
CA ALA A 142 -9.49 5.15 -6.86
C ALA A 142 -10.24 3.87 -6.42
N VAL A 143 -9.63 2.69 -6.55
CA VAL A 143 -10.19 1.43 -6.03
C VAL A 143 -10.36 1.49 -4.51
N LEU A 144 -9.32 1.90 -3.77
CA LEU A 144 -9.40 2.00 -2.31
C LEU A 144 -10.51 2.94 -1.85
N LEU A 145 -10.63 4.10 -2.49
CA LEU A 145 -11.67 5.09 -2.19
C LEU A 145 -13.06 4.55 -2.53
N CYS A 146 -13.20 3.82 -3.63
CA CYS A 146 -14.48 3.20 -4.00
C CYS A 146 -14.89 2.05 -3.07
N LEU A 147 -13.92 1.32 -2.53
CA LEU A 147 -14.17 0.21 -1.61
C LEU A 147 -14.44 0.64 -0.16
N SER A 148 -14.29 1.92 0.16
CA SER A 148 -14.56 2.42 1.52
C SER A 148 -16.02 2.22 1.92
N GLY A 149 -16.27 1.63 3.10
CA GLY A 149 -17.61 1.34 3.62
C GLY A 149 -18.33 0.22 2.86
N THR A 150 -17.57 -0.69 2.24
CA THR A 150 -18.12 -1.87 1.55
C THR A 150 -17.98 -3.16 2.35
N GLY A 151 -17.42 -3.09 3.55
CA GLY A 151 -17.12 -4.23 4.42
C GLY A 151 -15.73 -4.82 4.17
N PRO A 152 -15.33 -5.84 4.95
CA PRO A 152 -14.07 -6.56 4.75
C PRO A 152 -14.05 -7.27 3.38
N PRO A 153 -12.86 -7.52 2.78
CA PRO A 153 -12.75 -8.18 1.48
C PRO A 153 -13.54 -9.49 1.42
N SER A 154 -14.44 -9.61 0.46
CA SER A 154 -15.24 -10.81 0.23
C SER A 154 -15.62 -10.96 -1.23
N ALA A 155 -15.31 -12.11 -1.81
CA ALA A 155 -15.64 -12.43 -3.20
C ALA A 155 -17.15 -12.51 -3.49
N SER A 156 -17.99 -12.67 -2.46
CA SER A 156 -19.45 -12.79 -2.63
C SER A 156 -20.20 -11.46 -2.51
N ASN A 157 -19.50 -10.35 -2.23
CA ASN A 157 -20.14 -9.06 -2.04
C ASN A 157 -20.25 -8.29 -3.35
N THR A 158 -21.43 -8.30 -3.98
CA THR A 158 -21.69 -7.58 -5.24
C THR A 158 -21.33 -6.09 -5.18
N LYS A 159 -21.56 -5.43 -4.03
CA LYS A 159 -21.20 -4.02 -3.84
C LYS A 159 -19.68 -3.82 -3.97
N GLN A 160 -18.87 -4.76 -3.47
CA GLN A 160 -17.41 -4.69 -3.63
C GLN A 160 -16.99 -4.87 -5.07
N VAL A 161 -17.58 -5.83 -5.79
CA VAL A 161 -17.28 -6.06 -7.21
C VAL A 161 -17.58 -4.81 -8.05
N GLU A 162 -18.75 -4.22 -7.86
CA GLU A 162 -19.15 -2.99 -8.57
C GLU A 162 -18.21 -1.82 -8.26
N ARG A 163 -17.87 -1.63 -6.97
CA ARG A 163 -17.00 -0.53 -6.53
C ARG A 163 -15.55 -0.71 -6.97
N PHE A 164 -15.05 -1.93 -6.96
CA PHE A 164 -13.74 -2.27 -7.50
C PHE A 164 -13.67 -1.94 -9.00
N ALA A 165 -14.69 -2.31 -9.77
CA ALA A 165 -14.76 -2.02 -11.19
C ALA A 165 -14.82 -0.50 -11.47
N LEU A 166 -15.59 0.25 -10.69
CA LEU A 166 -15.65 1.71 -10.80
C LEU A 166 -14.29 2.37 -10.56
N GLY A 167 -13.57 1.97 -9.50
CA GLY A 167 -12.24 2.51 -9.19
C GLY A 167 -11.20 2.14 -10.25
N SER A 168 -11.23 0.90 -10.72
CA SER A 168 -10.29 0.39 -11.74
C SER A 168 -10.41 1.12 -13.08
N ASN A 169 -11.56 1.74 -13.37
CA ASN A 169 -11.85 2.44 -14.63
C ASN A 169 -11.85 3.98 -14.49
N CYS A 170 -10.98 4.55 -13.65
CA CYS A 170 -10.91 6.00 -13.40
C CYS A 170 -10.36 6.85 -14.57
N GLY A 171 -9.90 6.24 -15.66
CA GLY A 171 -9.38 6.92 -16.86
C GLY A 171 -7.91 7.39 -16.77
N THR A 172 -7.49 8.21 -17.74
CA THR A 172 -6.12 8.79 -17.81
C THR A 172 -6.20 10.27 -18.18
N PRO A 173 -5.83 11.22 -17.29
CA PRO A 173 -5.38 11.00 -15.91
C PRO A 173 -6.49 10.38 -15.04
N CYS A 174 -6.10 9.61 -14.02
CA CYS A 174 -7.06 8.97 -13.12
C CYS A 174 -7.88 10.02 -12.37
N ARG A 175 -9.21 9.95 -12.50
CA ARG A 175 -10.15 10.79 -11.75
C ARG A 175 -11.06 9.92 -10.92
N VAL A 176 -10.98 10.07 -9.60
CA VAL A 176 -11.84 9.32 -8.66
C VAL A 176 -13.31 9.58 -8.98
N PRO A 177 -14.12 8.52 -9.24
CA PRO A 177 -15.55 8.66 -9.49
C PRO A 177 -16.24 9.41 -8.35
N VAL A 178 -17.21 10.27 -8.67
CA VAL A 178 -17.86 11.15 -7.69
C VAL A 178 -18.46 10.35 -6.53
N VAL A 179 -19.06 9.20 -6.83
CA VAL A 179 -19.67 8.29 -5.85
C VAL A 179 -18.68 7.68 -4.87
N CYS A 180 -17.37 7.77 -5.13
CA CYS A 180 -16.29 7.20 -4.32
C CYS A 180 -15.49 8.27 -3.56
N ARG A 181 -15.76 9.56 -3.79
CA ARG A 181 -15.05 10.63 -3.09
C ARG A 181 -15.49 10.66 -1.64
N GLN A 182 -14.51 10.64 -0.74
CA GLN A 182 -14.76 10.87 0.68
C GLN A 182 -15.18 12.35 0.88
N PRO A 183 -16.10 12.63 1.83
CA PRO A 183 -16.56 13.97 2.14
C PRO A 183 -15.44 14.91 2.63
#